data_AF-A0A543DS72-F1
#
_entry.id   AF-A0A543DS72-F1
#
_cell.length_a   1.000
_cell.length_b   1.000
_cell.length_c   1.000
_cell.angle_alpha   90.00
_cell.angle_beta   90.00
_cell.angle_gamma   90.00
#
_symmetry.space_group_name_H-M   'P 1'
#
loop_
_entity.id
_entity.type
_entity.pdbx_description
1 polymer ?
#
loop_
_entity_poly.entity_id
_entity_poly.type
_entity_poly.pdbx_seq_one_letter_code
_entity_poly.pdbx_strand_id
1 'polypeptide(L)'
;MAEWRNLTDVAVHALPGRAFMVAGREANDHAYFHREVLRWHASFKAQAGTTWALHFDDAARFAAALYGAWHAGKTVVLPGDALAGTQARLRTRVDGFAGDWLDASLACADAEVGGETLLSPLDAQTTRLTVYTSGSTGEPVAIEKRLAQFCAEVEALETALGAGLEGVAVHGTVSHQHIYGLLFRVLWPLAAGRAIVPRAFFPEDLLAAMEDHDAVLVASPAHLKRLPAQLSWSSLHGRLRAVFSSGGALPAEAAHAAARLLGVPPTEILGSSETGGIAWRQWREEQPAWRPLPGVDWRIRVGALEVRSPHLNEDAWWHSQDRAEPDGAGGFRLLGRADRIVKVEERRVSLDALERQILSHPSVKDARVLLLGGARSTLAAVVVMNDNAHVPDDPSMRRALSQSLSRHLAGHQDAVTRPRRWRFVASLPVNAQGKVTEAGLTALFRPERPAAHWILREATHAKVELPLDASLAVFDGHFPQAAILPGVAQLDWAVQLAREVFAVPRQFLRMEALKFQRVARPGDVVRLDLEWHPERGTLVFRYTSVHGPHASGRVVFADAE
;
A
#
# COMPACT_ATOMS: atom_id res chain seq x y z
N MET A 1 -18.68 23.48 -21.80
CA MET A 1 -17.90 22.22 -21.68
C MET A 1 -16.44 22.57 -21.93
N ALA A 2 -15.52 22.14 -21.07
CA ALA A 2 -14.10 22.39 -21.28
C ALA A 2 -13.61 21.58 -22.49
N GLU A 3 -12.88 22.22 -23.41
CA GLU A 3 -12.33 21.57 -24.59
C GLU A 3 -11.26 20.53 -24.19
N TRP A 4 -11.26 19.33 -24.77
CA TRP A 4 -10.18 18.36 -24.54
C TRP A 4 -8.82 18.92 -24.99
N ARG A 5 -7.75 18.69 -24.22
CA ARG A 5 -6.38 19.10 -24.55
C ARG A 5 -5.43 17.91 -24.45
N ASN A 6 -4.62 17.68 -25.48
CA ASN A 6 -3.60 16.64 -25.44
C ASN A 6 -2.57 16.95 -24.33
N LEU A 7 -2.05 15.92 -23.65
CA LEU A 7 -1.08 16.09 -22.57
C LEU A 7 0.19 16.83 -23.01
N THR A 8 0.55 16.82 -24.30
CA THR A 8 1.69 17.57 -24.85
C THR A 8 1.49 19.07 -24.84
N ASP A 9 0.23 19.52 -24.88
CA ASP A 9 -0.14 20.91 -25.16
C ASP A 9 -0.71 21.62 -23.94
N VAL A 10 -1.10 20.88 -22.88
CA VAL A 10 -1.89 21.45 -21.77
C VAL A 10 -1.19 22.65 -21.14
N ALA A 11 0.13 22.62 -20.98
CA ALA A 11 0.87 23.69 -20.32
C ALA A 11 1.41 24.76 -21.28
N VAL A 12 1.15 24.65 -22.59
CA VAL A 12 1.75 25.54 -23.60
C VAL A 12 1.21 26.97 -23.48
N HIS A 13 -0.11 27.11 -23.31
CA HIS A 13 -0.78 28.40 -23.23
C HIS A 13 -1.67 28.50 -21.98
N ALA A 14 -1.74 29.70 -21.41
CA ALA A 14 -2.72 30.00 -20.36
C ALA A 14 -4.14 29.96 -20.96
N LEU A 15 -5.08 29.35 -20.23
CA LEU A 15 -6.49 29.25 -20.62
C LEU A 15 -7.36 29.80 -19.49
N PRO A 16 -7.51 31.14 -19.38
CA PRO A 16 -8.30 31.75 -18.31
C PRO A 16 -9.72 31.17 -18.24
N GLY A 17 -10.20 30.93 -17.02
CA GLY A 17 -11.53 30.37 -16.75
C GLY A 17 -11.68 28.85 -16.97
N ARG A 18 -10.68 28.16 -17.51
CA ARG A 18 -10.65 26.68 -17.51
C ARG A 18 -10.32 26.19 -16.10
N ALA A 19 -11.11 25.26 -15.55
CA ALA A 19 -10.87 24.75 -14.20
C ALA A 19 -9.51 24.02 -14.08
N PHE A 20 -8.83 24.20 -12.95
CA PHE A 20 -7.58 23.50 -12.63
C PHE A 20 -7.57 22.91 -11.22
N MET A 21 -7.82 23.71 -10.18
CA MET A 21 -7.84 23.20 -8.81
C MET A 21 -8.89 23.90 -7.93
N VAL A 22 -9.39 23.16 -6.95
CA VAL A 22 -10.31 23.66 -5.92
C VAL A 22 -9.81 23.18 -4.55
N ALA A 23 -9.57 24.10 -3.63
CA ALA A 23 -9.14 23.83 -2.26
C ALA A 23 -9.99 24.67 -1.28
N GLY A 24 -11.01 24.04 -0.69
CA GLY A 24 -11.98 24.77 0.13
C GLY A 24 -12.72 25.84 -0.68
N ARG A 25 -12.60 27.11 -0.29
CA ARG A 25 -13.21 28.25 -1.01
C ARG A 25 -12.32 28.82 -2.12
N GLU A 26 -11.08 28.37 -2.20
CA GLU A 26 -10.14 28.84 -3.22
C GLU A 26 -10.30 27.99 -4.49
N ALA A 27 -10.59 28.64 -5.61
CA ALA A 27 -10.64 28.01 -6.92
C ALA A 27 -9.65 28.73 -7.83
N ASN A 28 -8.69 27.98 -8.36
CA ASN A 28 -7.69 28.48 -9.29
C ASN A 28 -7.92 27.84 -10.67
N ASP A 29 -7.76 28.66 -11.70
CA ASP A 29 -7.97 28.27 -13.08
C ASP A 29 -6.67 27.81 -13.75
N HIS A 30 -6.76 27.47 -15.02
CA HIS A 30 -5.63 27.00 -15.79
C HIS A 30 -4.58 28.10 -16.05
N ALA A 31 -4.93 29.38 -15.96
CA ALA A 31 -3.94 30.46 -16.04
C ALA A 31 -3.04 30.48 -14.79
N TYR A 32 -3.60 30.17 -13.61
CA TYR A 32 -2.81 29.88 -12.41
C TYR A 32 -1.85 28.71 -12.64
N PHE A 33 -2.35 27.57 -13.15
CA PHE A 33 -1.52 26.40 -13.46
C PHE A 33 -0.34 26.76 -14.39
N HIS A 34 -0.61 27.46 -15.49
CA HIS A 34 0.40 27.89 -16.45
C HIS A 34 1.50 28.72 -15.78
N ARG A 35 1.14 29.68 -14.93
CA ARG A 35 2.10 30.49 -14.17
C ARG A 35 2.97 29.63 -13.25
N GLU A 36 2.36 28.68 -12.53
CA GLU A 36 3.12 27.76 -11.66
C GLU A 36 4.04 26.85 -12.46
N VAL A 37 3.63 26.37 -13.64
CA VAL A 37 4.50 25.62 -14.56
C VAL A 37 5.71 26.46 -14.97
N LEU A 38 5.53 27.74 -15.30
CA LEU A 38 6.64 28.63 -15.67
C LEU A 38 7.63 28.82 -14.52
N ARG A 39 7.14 28.97 -13.28
CA ARG A 39 7.99 29.08 -12.08
C ARG A 39 8.80 27.81 -11.85
N TRP A 40 8.17 26.64 -11.96
CA TRP A 40 8.86 25.35 -11.85
C TRP A 40 9.85 25.13 -12.99
N HIS A 41 9.47 25.46 -14.23
CA HIS A 41 10.36 25.40 -15.38
C HIS A 41 11.63 26.23 -15.17
N ALA A 42 11.49 27.49 -14.73
CA ALA A 42 12.63 28.35 -14.42
C ALA A 42 13.52 27.74 -13.32
N SER A 43 12.90 27.18 -12.28
CA SER A 43 13.59 26.53 -11.15
C SER A 43 14.40 25.31 -11.61
N PHE A 44 13.81 24.41 -12.40
CA PHE A 44 14.50 23.23 -12.93
C PHE A 44 15.56 23.58 -13.98
N LYS A 45 15.31 24.59 -14.82
CA LYS A 45 16.25 25.05 -15.86
C LYS A 45 17.53 25.61 -15.26
N ALA A 46 17.44 26.23 -14.08
CA ALA A 46 18.61 26.73 -13.34
C ALA A 46 19.48 25.62 -12.71
N GLN A 47 18.97 24.39 -12.62
CA GLN A 47 19.69 23.26 -12.04
C GLN A 47 20.38 22.39 -13.09
N ALA A 48 21.58 21.92 -12.76
CA ALA A 48 22.26 20.87 -13.50
C ALA A 48 21.56 19.51 -13.31
N GLY A 49 21.95 18.52 -14.12
CA GLY A 49 21.33 17.18 -14.09
C GLY A 49 20.05 17.09 -14.90
N THR A 50 19.67 15.86 -15.23
CA THR A 50 18.56 15.54 -16.12
C THR A 50 17.48 14.72 -15.43
N THR A 51 17.77 14.04 -14.32
CA THR A 51 16.84 13.10 -13.67
C THR A 51 16.48 13.57 -12.27
N TRP A 52 15.19 13.78 -12.01
CA TRP A 52 14.71 14.39 -10.77
C TRP A 52 13.62 13.55 -10.10
N ALA A 53 13.78 13.29 -8.80
CA ALA A 53 12.74 12.67 -7.99
C ALA A 53 11.73 13.72 -7.51
N LEU A 54 10.45 13.51 -7.82
CA LEU A 54 9.37 14.38 -7.38
C LEU A 54 8.52 13.66 -6.34
N HIS A 55 8.24 14.34 -5.23
CA HIS A 55 7.23 13.91 -4.27
C HIS A 55 6.50 15.12 -3.70
N PHE A 56 5.19 15.12 -3.77
CA PHE A 56 4.31 16.17 -3.27
C PHE A 56 3.09 15.52 -2.64
N ASP A 57 2.57 16.12 -1.58
CA ASP A 57 1.30 15.70 -0.99
C ASP A 57 0.10 16.26 -1.77
N ASP A 58 0.25 17.45 -2.33
CA ASP A 58 -0.77 18.13 -3.14
C ASP A 58 -0.64 17.83 -4.64
N ALA A 59 -1.74 17.36 -5.25
CA ALA A 59 -1.76 16.92 -6.63
C ALA A 59 -1.70 18.08 -7.65
N ALA A 60 -2.19 19.27 -7.31
CA ALA A 60 -2.14 20.44 -8.18
C ALA A 60 -0.71 21.04 -8.20
N ARG A 61 -0.05 21.15 -7.03
CA ARG A 61 1.37 21.52 -6.93
C ARG A 61 2.25 20.52 -7.70
N PHE A 62 1.97 19.22 -7.53
CA PHE A 62 2.65 18.17 -8.29
C PHE A 62 2.49 18.35 -9.80
N ALA A 63 1.27 18.62 -10.28
CA ALA A 63 1.00 18.83 -11.71
C ALA A 63 1.87 19.94 -12.30
N ALA A 64 1.94 21.08 -11.62
CA ALA A 64 2.75 22.21 -12.06
C ALA A 64 4.25 21.87 -12.06
N ALA A 65 4.74 21.19 -11.02
CA ALA A 65 6.13 20.76 -10.93
C ALA A 65 6.51 19.74 -12.01
N LEU A 66 5.62 18.78 -12.30
CA LEU A 66 5.81 17.76 -13.33
C LEU A 66 5.98 18.40 -14.71
N TYR A 67 5.06 19.29 -15.09
CA TYR A 67 5.14 19.98 -16.38
C TYR A 67 6.31 20.95 -16.45
N GLY A 68 6.63 21.66 -15.36
CA GLY A 68 7.81 22.51 -15.29
C GLY A 68 9.11 21.71 -15.51
N ALA A 69 9.21 20.52 -14.90
CA ALA A 69 10.35 19.62 -15.09
C ALA A 69 10.45 19.13 -16.55
N TRP A 70 9.35 18.66 -17.14
CA TRP A 70 9.34 18.19 -18.53
C TRP A 70 9.71 19.30 -19.52
N HIS A 71 9.15 20.50 -19.38
CA HIS A 71 9.52 21.63 -20.24
C HIS A 71 10.97 22.11 -20.02
N ALA A 72 11.55 21.85 -18.85
CA ALA A 72 12.97 22.08 -18.60
C ALA A 72 13.88 20.95 -19.12
N GLY A 73 13.33 19.98 -19.84
CA GLY A 73 14.06 18.83 -20.40
C GLY A 73 14.48 17.79 -19.36
N LYS A 74 13.80 17.73 -18.21
CA LYS A 74 14.10 16.78 -17.14
C LYS A 74 13.25 15.51 -17.28
N THR A 75 13.85 14.37 -16.94
CA THR A 75 13.18 13.09 -16.70
C THR A 75 12.74 13.01 -15.25
N VAL A 76 11.47 12.67 -15.01
CA VAL A 76 10.88 12.62 -13.67
C VAL A 76 10.83 11.20 -13.13
N VAL A 77 11.17 11.04 -11.85
CA VAL A 77 11.08 9.79 -11.09
C VAL A 77 10.05 9.94 -9.97
N LEU A 78 9.07 9.02 -9.91
CA LEU A 78 8.05 8.93 -8.86
C LEU A 78 8.29 7.70 -7.98
N PRO A 79 8.78 7.88 -6.74
CA PRO A 79 9.21 6.77 -5.90
C PRO A 79 8.10 6.12 -5.06
N GLY A 80 6.89 6.68 -5.07
CA GLY A 80 5.73 6.14 -4.36
C GLY A 80 5.63 6.53 -2.88
N ASP A 81 6.71 6.97 -2.25
CA ASP A 81 6.76 7.58 -0.92
C ASP A 81 8.00 8.49 -0.77
N ALA A 82 8.02 9.34 0.27
CA ALA A 82 9.14 10.22 0.62
C ALA A 82 9.91 9.75 1.87
N LEU A 83 9.91 8.45 2.18
CA LEU A 83 10.59 7.93 3.37
C LEU A 83 12.11 8.03 3.22
N ALA A 84 12.82 8.18 4.36
CA ALA A 84 14.28 8.33 4.37
C ALA A 84 15.00 7.16 3.68
N GLY A 85 14.51 5.92 3.83
CA GLY A 85 15.07 4.76 3.15
C GLY A 85 14.90 4.81 1.62
N THR A 86 13.75 5.30 1.15
CA THR A 86 13.47 5.50 -0.27
C THR A 86 14.36 6.60 -0.84
N GLN A 87 14.50 7.73 -0.13
CA GLN A 87 15.39 8.81 -0.52
C GLN A 87 16.85 8.34 -0.62
N ALA A 88 17.35 7.62 0.39
CA ALA A 88 18.71 7.08 0.40
C ALA A 88 18.99 6.17 -0.81
N ARG A 89 18.03 5.32 -1.19
CA ARG A 89 18.14 4.44 -2.36
C ARG A 89 18.14 5.19 -3.69
N LEU A 90 17.47 6.34 -3.76
CA LEU A 90 17.39 7.16 -4.98
C LEU A 90 18.57 8.11 -5.15
N ARG A 91 19.29 8.48 -4.07
CA ARG A 91 20.41 9.45 -4.14
C ARG A 91 21.48 9.11 -5.19
N THR A 92 21.64 7.84 -5.52
CA THR A 92 22.60 7.37 -6.55
C THR A 92 22.00 7.25 -7.96
N ARG A 93 20.69 7.50 -8.10
CA ARG A 93 19.92 7.32 -9.35
C ARG A 93 19.29 8.60 -9.88
N VAL A 94 19.25 9.67 -9.08
CA VAL A 94 18.68 10.98 -9.46
C VAL A 94 19.66 12.09 -9.11
N ASP A 95 19.59 13.18 -9.87
CA ASP A 95 20.42 14.37 -9.69
C ASP A 95 19.88 15.30 -8.60
N GLY A 96 18.60 15.17 -8.24
CA GLY A 96 17.98 15.97 -7.20
C GLY A 96 16.57 15.54 -6.82
N PHE A 97 16.06 16.20 -5.77
CA PHE A 97 14.76 15.97 -5.15
C PHE A 97 13.96 17.27 -5.12
N ALA A 98 12.73 17.25 -5.60
CA ALA A 98 11.83 18.40 -5.58
C ALA A 98 10.49 18.05 -4.91
N GLY A 99 9.95 19.03 -4.18
CA GLY A 99 8.68 18.91 -3.46
C GLY A 99 8.86 18.71 -1.96
N ASP A 100 7.93 17.96 -1.34
CA ASP A 100 7.76 17.87 0.12
C ASP A 100 8.72 16.83 0.75
N TRP A 101 9.96 16.77 0.27
CA TRP A 101 11.04 15.97 0.87
C TRP A 101 11.62 16.68 2.09
N LEU A 102 12.03 15.93 3.12
CA LEU A 102 12.69 16.51 4.30
C LEU A 102 13.98 17.28 3.90
N ASP A 103 14.74 16.71 2.96
CA ASP A 103 15.96 17.32 2.38
C ASP A 103 15.75 17.60 0.89
N ALA A 104 14.70 18.34 0.52
CA ALA A 104 14.47 18.75 -0.87
C ALA A 104 15.64 19.60 -1.39
N SER A 105 16.20 19.25 -2.55
CA SER A 105 17.31 20.00 -3.16
C SER A 105 16.83 21.16 -4.04
N LEU A 106 15.54 21.22 -4.36
CA LEU A 106 14.94 22.29 -5.14
C LEU A 106 13.59 22.73 -4.56
N ALA A 107 13.49 24.03 -4.30
CA ALA A 107 12.25 24.74 -4.04
C ALA A 107 11.79 25.49 -5.30
N CYS A 108 10.48 25.75 -5.40
CA CYS A 108 9.96 26.58 -6.48
C CYS A 108 10.41 28.03 -6.30
N ALA A 109 10.79 28.70 -7.38
CA ALA A 109 11.19 30.10 -7.35
C ALA A 109 10.03 31.00 -6.91
N ASP A 110 10.31 31.94 -5.99
CA ASP A 110 9.34 32.95 -5.53
C ASP A 110 9.20 34.14 -6.50
N ALA A 111 10.19 34.35 -7.37
CA ALA A 111 10.19 35.47 -8.30
C ALA A 111 9.11 35.32 -9.38
N GLU A 112 8.42 36.41 -9.68
CA GLU A 112 7.60 36.49 -10.90
C GLU A 112 8.49 36.20 -12.11
N VAL A 113 8.07 35.26 -12.95
CA VAL A 113 8.78 34.93 -14.19
C VAL A 113 8.65 36.13 -15.13
N GLY A 114 9.66 37.01 -15.13
CA GLY A 114 9.73 38.17 -16.01
C GLY A 114 10.08 37.78 -17.43
N GLY A 115 9.23 38.17 -18.40
CA GLY A 115 9.41 37.94 -19.83
C GLY A 115 8.51 36.83 -20.39
N GLU A 116 8.15 36.93 -21.69
CA GLU A 116 7.36 35.92 -22.41
C GLU A 116 8.16 34.63 -22.59
N THR A 117 8.26 33.81 -21.54
CA THR A 117 8.77 32.44 -21.68
C THR A 117 7.73 31.63 -22.43
N LEU A 118 7.94 31.44 -23.72
CA LEU A 118 7.09 30.63 -24.57
C LEU A 118 7.44 29.15 -24.39
N LEU A 119 6.48 28.38 -23.90
CA LEU A 119 6.54 26.93 -23.88
C LEU A 119 6.13 26.41 -25.25
N SER A 120 6.80 25.36 -25.72
CA SER A 120 6.42 24.61 -26.93
C SER A 120 5.80 23.28 -26.52
N PRO A 121 4.96 22.65 -27.37
CA PRO A 121 4.46 21.30 -27.14
C PRO A 121 5.58 20.32 -26.76
N LEU A 122 5.32 19.50 -25.74
CA LEU A 122 6.26 18.43 -25.35
C LEU A 122 6.33 17.37 -26.45
N ASP A 123 7.52 16.80 -26.66
CA ASP A 123 7.65 15.63 -27.52
C ASP A 123 7.21 14.37 -26.76
N ALA A 124 6.08 13.80 -27.19
CA ALA A 124 5.48 12.63 -26.58
C ALA A 124 6.39 11.38 -26.62
N GLN A 125 7.28 11.29 -27.61
CA GLN A 125 8.16 10.14 -27.82
C GLN A 125 9.46 10.22 -27.03
N THR A 126 9.87 11.38 -26.54
CA THR A 126 11.11 11.56 -25.77
C THR A 126 10.87 11.95 -24.32
N THR A 127 9.73 12.55 -23.99
CA THR A 127 9.35 12.85 -22.61
C THR A 127 9.11 11.56 -21.83
N ARG A 128 9.70 11.44 -20.63
CA ARG A 128 9.69 10.22 -19.80
C ARG A 128 9.25 10.49 -18.36
N LEU A 129 8.67 9.46 -17.76
CA LEU A 129 8.42 9.39 -16.34
C LEU A 129 8.61 7.95 -15.86
N THR A 130 9.32 7.80 -14.75
CA THR A 130 9.58 6.50 -14.12
C THR A 130 8.76 6.35 -12.86
N VAL A 131 7.89 5.34 -12.80
CA VAL A 131 7.11 5.00 -11.61
C VAL A 131 7.73 3.79 -10.91
N TYR A 132 7.91 3.86 -9.60
CA TYR A 132 8.31 2.70 -8.80
C TYR A 132 7.11 1.90 -8.31
N THR A 133 7.21 0.58 -8.43
CA THR A 133 6.23 -0.38 -7.91
C THR A 133 6.82 -1.22 -6.80
N SER A 134 6.01 -1.68 -5.85
CA SER A 134 6.45 -2.68 -4.87
C SER A 134 6.62 -4.01 -5.61
N GLY A 135 7.87 -4.39 -5.91
CA GLY A 135 8.16 -5.68 -6.55
C GLY A 135 7.70 -6.85 -5.67
N SER A 136 7.37 -7.99 -6.28
CA SER A 136 7.03 -9.23 -5.57
C SER A 136 8.17 -9.76 -4.68
N THR A 137 9.41 -9.35 -4.97
CA THR A 137 10.62 -9.70 -4.22
C THR A 137 10.95 -8.73 -3.08
N GLY A 138 10.14 -7.68 -2.88
CA GLY A 138 10.34 -6.66 -1.84
C GLY A 138 11.17 -5.44 -2.26
N GLU A 139 12.00 -5.55 -3.31
CA GLU A 139 12.70 -4.39 -3.89
C GLU A 139 11.82 -3.67 -4.92
N PRO A 140 11.71 -2.32 -4.85
CA PRO A 140 10.90 -1.59 -5.80
C PRO A 140 11.42 -1.65 -7.25
N VAL A 141 10.54 -1.97 -8.19
CA VAL A 141 10.86 -2.05 -9.62
C VAL A 141 10.54 -0.71 -10.29
N ALA A 142 11.52 -0.18 -11.03
CA ALA A 142 11.38 1.04 -11.82
C ALA A 142 10.71 0.70 -13.16
N ILE A 143 9.56 1.32 -13.44
CA ILE A 143 8.83 1.21 -14.70
C ILE A 143 8.87 2.56 -15.40
N GLU A 144 9.63 2.65 -16.48
CA GLU A 144 9.68 3.84 -17.32
C GLU A 144 8.49 3.86 -18.30
N LYS A 145 7.85 5.02 -18.45
CA LYS A 145 6.82 5.26 -19.46
C LYS A 145 7.07 6.57 -20.21
N ARG A 146 6.64 6.58 -21.47
CA ARG A 146 6.67 7.73 -22.38
C ARG A 146 5.39 8.55 -22.23
N LEU A 147 5.47 9.85 -22.48
CA LEU A 147 4.29 10.71 -22.52
C LEU A 147 3.27 10.22 -23.57
N ALA A 148 3.72 9.68 -24.71
CA ALA A 148 2.84 9.07 -25.72
C ALA A 148 1.94 7.95 -25.16
N GLN A 149 2.46 7.13 -24.23
CA GLN A 149 1.67 6.07 -23.58
C GLN A 149 0.58 6.68 -22.69
N PHE A 150 0.93 7.73 -21.94
CA PHE A 150 -0.04 8.44 -21.11
C PHE A 150 -1.10 9.18 -21.94
N CYS A 151 -0.72 9.80 -23.08
CA CYS A 151 -1.66 10.44 -24.00
C CYS A 151 -2.71 9.43 -24.49
N ALA A 152 -2.27 8.29 -25.02
CA ALA A 152 -3.17 7.25 -25.51
C ALA A 152 -4.09 6.72 -24.39
N GLU A 153 -3.54 6.55 -23.19
CA GLU A 153 -4.30 6.05 -22.05
C GLU A 153 -5.37 7.03 -21.57
N VAL A 154 -5.07 8.32 -21.44
CA VAL A 154 -6.09 9.30 -21.03
C VAL A 154 -7.16 9.52 -22.11
N GLU A 155 -6.82 9.41 -23.39
CA GLU A 155 -7.77 9.44 -24.50
C GLU A 155 -8.72 8.23 -24.48
N ALA A 156 -8.19 7.02 -24.21
CA ALA A 156 -8.98 5.81 -24.04
C ALA A 156 -9.92 5.91 -22.84
N LEU A 157 -9.45 6.47 -21.72
CA LEU A 157 -10.25 6.73 -20.52
C LEU A 157 -11.36 7.75 -20.78
N GLU A 158 -11.07 8.87 -21.45
CA GLU A 158 -12.07 9.88 -21.80
C GLU A 158 -13.15 9.30 -22.71
N THR A 159 -12.73 8.55 -23.73
CA THR A 159 -13.66 7.92 -24.69
C THR A 159 -14.58 6.92 -23.99
N ALA A 160 -14.06 6.13 -23.05
CA ALA A 160 -14.84 5.09 -22.38
C ALA A 160 -15.69 5.63 -21.22
N LEU A 161 -15.19 6.62 -20.48
CA LEU A 161 -15.67 6.96 -19.13
C LEU A 161 -15.88 8.47 -18.90
N GLY A 162 -15.56 9.33 -19.88
CA GLY A 162 -15.62 10.79 -19.73
C GLY A 162 -17.01 11.40 -19.86
N ALA A 163 -17.94 10.70 -20.51
CA ALA A 163 -19.29 11.19 -20.76
C ALA A 163 -20.04 11.52 -19.45
N GLY A 164 -20.58 12.74 -19.35
CA GLY A 164 -21.33 13.17 -18.16
C GLY A 164 -20.46 13.60 -16.97
N LEU A 165 -19.14 13.76 -17.19
CA LEU A 165 -18.16 14.24 -16.21
C LEU A 165 -17.67 15.67 -16.54
N GLU A 166 -18.48 16.47 -17.21
CA GLU A 166 -18.14 17.86 -17.54
C GLU A 166 -18.25 18.75 -16.30
N GLY A 167 -17.21 19.54 -16.02
CA GLY A 167 -17.22 20.50 -14.90
C GLY A 167 -17.14 19.88 -13.50
N VAL A 168 -16.99 18.56 -13.39
CA VAL A 168 -16.83 17.89 -12.10
C VAL A 168 -15.48 18.22 -11.46
N ALA A 169 -15.44 18.21 -10.12
CA ALA A 169 -14.19 18.21 -9.38
C ALA A 169 -13.77 16.77 -9.03
N VAL A 170 -12.47 16.51 -9.11
CA VAL A 170 -11.88 15.19 -8.93
C VAL A 170 -11.32 15.06 -7.53
N HIS A 171 -12.06 14.33 -6.71
CA HIS A 171 -11.67 13.92 -5.37
C HIS A 171 -10.97 12.57 -5.42
N GLY A 172 -10.05 12.33 -4.50
CA GLY A 172 -9.45 11.00 -4.43
C GLY A 172 -8.82 10.67 -3.10
N THR A 173 -8.88 9.39 -2.74
CA THR A 173 -8.26 8.84 -1.53
C THR A 173 -6.94 8.11 -1.81
N VAL A 174 -6.57 8.03 -3.09
CA VAL A 174 -5.32 7.42 -3.56
C VAL A 174 -4.25 8.48 -3.82
N SER A 175 -3.00 8.14 -3.55
CA SER A 175 -1.86 9.00 -3.87
C SER A 175 -1.66 9.11 -5.39
N HIS A 176 -1.35 10.31 -5.87
CA HIS A 176 -0.96 10.56 -7.26
C HIS A 176 0.47 10.07 -7.57
N GLN A 177 1.23 9.66 -6.55
CA GLN A 177 2.57 9.05 -6.70
C GLN A 177 2.55 7.64 -7.31
N HIS A 178 1.36 7.09 -7.60
CA HIS A 178 1.19 5.81 -8.30
C HIS A 178 0.46 6.03 -9.61
N ILE A 179 0.72 5.16 -10.58
CA ILE A 179 0.17 5.29 -11.94
C ILE A 179 -1.35 5.52 -11.95
N TYR A 180 -2.12 4.80 -11.14
CA TYR A 180 -3.57 4.98 -11.05
C TYR A 180 -3.96 6.39 -10.58
N GLY A 181 -3.35 6.88 -9.50
CA GLY A 181 -3.61 8.23 -9.01
C GLY A 181 -3.07 9.30 -9.96
N LEU A 182 -1.90 9.08 -10.57
CA LEU A 182 -1.32 9.97 -11.58
C LEU A 182 -2.29 10.17 -12.75
N LEU A 183 -2.84 9.08 -13.28
CA LEU A 183 -3.80 9.13 -14.39
C LEU A 183 -5.10 9.80 -13.96
N PHE A 184 -5.75 9.29 -12.90
CA PHE A 184 -7.12 9.68 -12.56
C PHE A 184 -7.22 11.00 -11.78
N ARG A 185 -6.16 11.44 -11.09
CA ARG A 185 -6.18 12.68 -10.30
C ARG A 185 -5.36 13.82 -10.90
N VAL A 186 -4.50 13.54 -11.89
CA VAL A 186 -3.62 14.57 -12.47
C VAL A 186 -3.77 14.63 -13.98
N LEU A 187 -3.30 13.61 -14.72
CA LEU A 187 -3.18 13.70 -16.18
C LEU A 187 -4.54 13.77 -16.88
N TRP A 188 -5.46 12.87 -16.55
CA TRP A 188 -6.79 12.85 -17.17
C TRP A 188 -7.63 14.09 -16.81
N PRO A 189 -7.67 14.55 -15.53
CA PRO A 189 -8.33 15.81 -15.18
C PRO A 189 -7.75 17.03 -15.89
N LEU A 190 -6.42 17.14 -16.05
CA LEU A 190 -5.79 18.24 -16.79
C LEU A 190 -6.22 18.27 -18.26
N ALA A 191 -6.13 17.12 -18.94
CA ALA A 191 -6.54 16.97 -20.33
C ALA A 191 -8.01 17.35 -20.53
N ALA A 192 -8.89 16.93 -19.61
CA ALA A 192 -10.32 17.19 -19.67
C ALA A 192 -10.76 18.56 -19.11
N GLY A 193 -9.87 19.28 -18.42
CA GLY A 193 -10.21 20.57 -17.79
C GLY A 193 -11.13 20.41 -16.57
N ARG A 194 -10.90 19.37 -15.77
CA ARG A 194 -11.61 19.08 -14.51
C ARG A 194 -10.78 19.57 -13.33
N ALA A 195 -11.44 20.13 -12.32
CA ALA A 195 -10.73 20.64 -11.14
C ALA A 195 -10.11 19.49 -10.32
N ILE A 196 -8.85 19.64 -9.93
CA ILE A 196 -8.15 18.74 -9.02
C ILE A 196 -8.39 19.20 -7.59
N VAL A 197 -8.84 18.29 -6.73
CA VAL A 197 -9.06 18.56 -5.30
C VAL A 197 -7.95 17.92 -4.46
N PRO A 198 -7.43 18.62 -3.43
CA PRO A 198 -6.52 18.04 -2.45
C PRO A 198 -7.05 16.74 -1.85
N ARG A 199 -6.13 15.86 -1.43
CA ARG A 199 -6.50 14.56 -0.87
C ARG A 199 -7.12 14.75 0.52
N ALA A 200 -8.33 14.24 0.72
CA ALA A 200 -8.91 14.05 2.05
C ALA A 200 -8.51 12.69 2.63
N PHE A 201 -8.14 12.66 3.91
CA PHE A 201 -7.74 11.43 4.61
C PHE A 201 -8.88 10.80 5.40
N PHE A 202 -9.76 11.63 5.96
CA PHE A 202 -10.88 11.18 6.77
C PHE A 202 -12.19 11.15 5.94
N PRO A 203 -13.06 10.15 6.14
CA PRO A 203 -14.33 10.05 5.40
C PRO A 203 -15.26 11.26 5.58
N GLU A 204 -15.27 11.88 6.76
CA GLU A 204 -16.04 13.09 7.08
C GLU A 204 -15.56 14.32 6.29
N ASP A 205 -14.25 14.51 6.19
CA ASP A 205 -13.66 15.59 5.38
C ASP A 205 -13.94 15.37 3.90
N LEU A 206 -13.85 14.12 3.45
CA LEU A 206 -14.13 13.73 2.08
C LEU A 206 -15.60 13.99 1.72
N LEU A 207 -16.53 13.63 2.61
CA LEU A 207 -17.95 13.91 2.45
C LEU A 207 -18.19 15.42 2.33
N ALA A 208 -17.74 16.20 3.32
CA ALA A 208 -17.93 17.64 3.36
C ALA A 208 -17.35 18.34 2.12
N ALA A 209 -16.17 17.90 1.65
CA ALA A 209 -15.54 18.48 0.46
C ALA A 209 -16.31 18.21 -0.85
N MET A 210 -17.22 17.24 -0.89
CA MET A 210 -18.02 16.89 -2.07
C MET A 210 -19.45 17.46 -2.05
N GLU A 211 -19.89 18.12 -0.98
CA GLU A 211 -21.29 18.56 -0.86
C GLU A 211 -21.65 19.75 -1.75
N ASP A 212 -20.67 20.60 -2.07
CA ASP A 212 -20.91 21.90 -2.72
C ASP A 212 -20.84 21.86 -4.26
N HIS A 213 -20.43 20.75 -4.87
CA HIS A 213 -20.21 20.66 -6.32
C HIS A 213 -20.33 19.24 -6.88
N ASP A 214 -20.54 19.13 -8.19
CA ASP A 214 -20.52 17.85 -8.87
C ASP A 214 -19.12 17.22 -8.78
N ALA A 215 -19.08 15.94 -8.41
CA ALA A 215 -17.86 15.29 -7.98
C ALA A 215 -17.62 13.95 -8.68
N VAL A 216 -16.35 13.59 -8.78
CA VAL A 216 -15.88 12.23 -9.05
C VAL A 216 -15.02 11.77 -7.89
N LEU A 217 -15.22 10.53 -7.45
CA LEU A 217 -14.40 9.93 -6.40
C LEU A 217 -13.44 8.88 -6.98
N VAL A 218 -12.15 9.10 -6.82
CA VAL A 218 -11.07 8.17 -7.17
C VAL A 218 -10.59 7.44 -5.90
N ALA A 219 -11.02 6.19 -5.71
CA ALA A 219 -10.81 5.45 -4.47
C ALA A 219 -10.06 4.12 -4.68
N SER A 220 -9.52 3.57 -3.59
CA SER A 220 -9.02 2.20 -3.59
C SER A 220 -10.11 1.21 -3.14
N PRO A 221 -10.00 -0.09 -3.49
CA PRO A 221 -10.90 -1.11 -2.96
C PRO A 221 -10.91 -1.15 -1.42
N ALA A 222 -9.77 -0.88 -0.79
CA ALA A 222 -9.66 -0.84 0.67
C ALA A 222 -10.46 0.30 1.30
N HIS A 223 -10.55 1.44 0.60
CA HIS A 223 -11.35 2.57 1.03
C HIS A 223 -12.85 2.27 0.85
N LEU A 224 -13.26 1.80 -0.32
CA LEU A 224 -14.66 1.49 -0.62
C LEU A 224 -15.26 0.41 0.32
N LYS A 225 -14.46 -0.59 0.70
CA LYS A 225 -14.85 -1.61 1.69
C LYS A 225 -15.17 -1.06 3.08
N ARG A 226 -14.62 0.10 3.42
CA ARG A 226 -14.61 0.65 4.78
C ARG A 226 -15.37 1.96 4.88
N LEU A 227 -16.22 2.28 3.89
CA LEU A 227 -17.08 3.45 3.95
C LEU A 227 -17.97 3.38 5.23
N PRO A 228 -17.87 4.36 6.13
CA PRO A 228 -18.68 4.36 7.35
C PRO A 228 -20.16 4.53 7.02
N ALA A 229 -20.97 3.53 7.36
CA ALA A 229 -22.41 3.54 7.06
C ALA A 229 -23.18 4.61 7.87
N GLN A 230 -22.59 5.15 8.95
CA GLN A 230 -23.22 6.18 9.78
C GLN A 230 -23.13 7.59 9.16
N LEU A 231 -22.26 7.80 8.18
CA LEU A 231 -22.14 9.07 7.48
C LEU A 231 -23.24 9.22 6.44
N SER A 232 -23.70 10.46 6.25
CA SER A 232 -24.82 10.81 5.37
C SER A 232 -24.42 10.85 3.90
N TRP A 233 -23.85 9.76 3.36
CA TRP A 233 -23.45 9.66 1.95
C TRP A 233 -24.58 9.94 0.95
N SER A 234 -25.84 9.81 1.38
CA SER A 234 -27.01 10.20 0.62
C SER A 234 -27.05 11.69 0.26
N SER A 235 -26.34 12.57 0.99
CA SER A 235 -26.22 14.00 0.63
C SER A 235 -25.53 14.21 -0.72
N LEU A 236 -24.75 13.23 -1.18
CA LEU A 236 -24.02 13.27 -2.45
C LEU A 236 -24.83 12.73 -3.64
N HIS A 237 -25.99 12.10 -3.41
CA HIS A 237 -26.76 11.48 -4.49
C HIS A 237 -27.17 12.53 -5.52
N GLY A 238 -26.88 12.25 -6.80
CA GLY A 238 -27.08 13.19 -7.91
C GLY A 238 -25.90 14.14 -8.18
N ARG A 239 -25.07 14.45 -7.17
CA ARG A 239 -23.85 15.27 -7.33
C ARG A 239 -22.62 14.42 -7.63
N LEU A 240 -22.48 13.30 -6.93
CA LEU A 240 -21.43 12.32 -7.24
C LEU A 240 -21.78 11.66 -8.58
N ARG A 241 -20.95 11.90 -9.60
CA ARG A 241 -21.19 11.48 -10.98
C ARG A 241 -20.57 10.13 -11.30
N ALA A 242 -19.40 9.85 -10.72
CA ALA A 242 -18.70 8.58 -10.89
C ALA A 242 -17.84 8.23 -9.67
N VAL A 243 -17.66 6.93 -9.47
CA VAL A 243 -16.72 6.37 -8.48
C VAL A 243 -15.80 5.43 -9.23
N PHE A 244 -14.51 5.73 -9.25
CA PHE A 244 -13.49 4.88 -9.87
C PHE A 244 -12.72 4.11 -8.80
N SER A 245 -12.37 2.85 -9.11
CA SER A 245 -11.58 1.99 -8.24
C SER A 245 -10.52 1.22 -9.00
N SER A 246 -9.28 1.18 -8.48
CA SER A 246 -8.22 0.34 -9.04
C SER A 246 -7.17 -0.03 -7.98
N GLY A 247 -6.16 -0.82 -8.38
CA GLY A 247 -5.05 -1.23 -7.54
C GLY A 247 -5.24 -2.54 -6.77
N GLY A 248 -6.40 -3.18 -6.89
CA GLY A 248 -6.70 -4.51 -6.37
C GLY A 248 -8.14 -4.92 -6.67
N ALA A 249 -8.51 -6.17 -6.36
CA ALA A 249 -9.88 -6.63 -6.54
C ALA A 249 -10.82 -6.02 -5.49
N LEU A 250 -11.93 -5.44 -5.93
CA LEU A 250 -13.07 -5.10 -5.10
C LEU A 250 -14.02 -6.31 -5.00
N PRO A 251 -14.27 -6.86 -3.81
CA PRO A 251 -15.27 -7.92 -3.62
C PRO A 251 -16.66 -7.42 -4.00
N ALA A 252 -17.47 -8.30 -4.59
CA ALA A 252 -18.82 -7.96 -5.05
C ALA A 252 -19.67 -7.36 -3.94
N GLU A 253 -19.69 -7.95 -2.75
CA GLU A 253 -20.44 -7.44 -1.61
C GLU A 253 -20.08 -5.98 -1.26
N ALA A 254 -18.77 -5.69 -1.21
CA ALA A 254 -18.28 -4.34 -0.92
C ALA A 254 -18.63 -3.35 -2.03
N ALA A 255 -18.59 -3.78 -3.30
CA ALA A 255 -18.99 -2.94 -4.42
C ALA A 255 -20.48 -2.56 -4.37
N HIS A 256 -21.35 -3.54 -4.10
CA HIS A 256 -22.79 -3.29 -3.96
C HIS A 256 -23.11 -2.47 -2.70
N ALA A 257 -22.40 -2.67 -1.60
CA ALA A 257 -22.54 -1.85 -0.40
C ALA A 257 -22.14 -0.39 -0.67
N ALA A 258 -20.99 -0.17 -1.32
CA ALA A 258 -20.55 1.17 -1.73
C ALA A 258 -21.55 1.81 -2.70
N ALA A 259 -22.08 1.05 -3.67
CA ALA A 259 -23.10 1.54 -4.61
C ALA A 259 -24.36 2.03 -3.90
N ARG A 260 -24.84 1.30 -2.88
CA ARG A 260 -26.01 1.70 -2.07
C ARG A 260 -25.76 2.96 -1.26
N LEU A 261 -24.59 3.08 -0.62
CA LEU A 261 -24.25 4.25 0.19
C LEU A 261 -24.06 5.50 -0.68
N LEU A 262 -23.26 5.39 -1.74
CA LEU A 262 -22.84 6.52 -2.58
C LEU A 262 -23.87 6.90 -3.66
N GLY A 263 -24.85 6.02 -3.94
CA GLY A 263 -25.84 6.23 -5.00
C GLY A 263 -25.30 6.01 -6.42
N VAL A 264 -24.02 5.68 -6.56
CA VAL A 264 -23.35 5.42 -7.84
C VAL A 264 -22.58 4.09 -7.76
N PRO A 265 -22.81 3.14 -8.68
CA PRO A 265 -22.07 1.90 -8.70
C PRO A 265 -20.59 2.14 -9.06
N PRO A 266 -19.64 1.63 -8.27
CA PRO A 266 -18.22 1.76 -8.60
C PRO A 266 -17.87 1.20 -9.97
N THR A 267 -17.00 1.90 -10.68
CA THR A 267 -16.35 1.46 -11.91
C THR A 267 -14.93 1.02 -11.56
N GLU A 268 -14.64 -0.26 -11.73
CA GLU A 268 -13.29 -0.79 -11.56
C GLU A 268 -12.48 -0.68 -12.84
N ILE A 269 -11.19 -0.38 -12.69
CA ILE A 269 -10.20 -0.33 -13.77
C ILE A 269 -9.16 -1.42 -13.52
N LEU A 270 -9.03 -2.34 -14.48
CA LEU A 270 -8.00 -3.37 -14.51
C LEU A 270 -6.77 -2.81 -15.18
N GLY A 271 -5.61 -3.00 -14.56
CA GLY A 271 -4.34 -2.52 -15.08
C GLY A 271 -3.18 -2.73 -14.11
N SER A 272 -1.99 -2.40 -14.58
CA SER A 272 -0.75 -2.40 -13.79
C SER A 272 0.13 -1.22 -14.20
N SER A 273 1.28 -1.02 -13.54
CA SER A 273 2.21 0.03 -13.96
C SER A 273 2.82 -0.26 -15.34
N GLU A 274 3.06 -1.53 -15.65
CA GLU A 274 3.58 -2.00 -16.93
C GLU A 274 2.55 -1.80 -18.05
N THR A 275 1.32 -2.22 -17.81
CA THR A 275 0.26 -2.30 -18.82
C THR A 275 -0.54 -1.01 -18.97
N GLY A 276 -0.52 -0.11 -17.98
CA GLY A 276 -1.56 0.92 -17.85
C GLY A 276 -2.93 0.28 -17.59
N GLY A 277 -4.00 1.04 -17.76
CA GLY A 277 -5.37 0.55 -17.81
C GLY A 277 -5.58 -0.29 -19.05
N ILE A 278 -6.18 -1.47 -18.89
CA ILE A 278 -6.45 -2.40 -20.00
C ILE A 278 -7.95 -2.64 -20.20
N ALA A 279 -8.72 -2.63 -19.12
CA ALA A 279 -10.14 -2.92 -19.16
C ALA A 279 -10.85 -2.27 -17.98
N TRP A 280 -12.17 -2.16 -18.07
CA TRP A 280 -13.02 -1.63 -17.01
C TRP A 280 -14.30 -2.45 -16.85
N ARG A 281 -14.94 -2.33 -15.70
CA ARG A 281 -16.29 -2.88 -15.43
C ARG A 281 -17.03 -2.00 -14.45
N GLN A 282 -18.35 -2.00 -14.48
CA GLN A 282 -19.18 -1.26 -13.54
C GLN A 282 -20.13 -2.20 -12.80
N TRP A 283 -20.22 -2.06 -11.48
CA TRP A 283 -21.02 -2.92 -10.59
C TRP A 283 -22.53 -2.64 -10.65
N ARG A 284 -23.12 -2.73 -11.84
CA ARG A 284 -24.58 -2.67 -12.06
C ARG A 284 -25.26 -4.02 -11.93
N GLU A 285 -24.49 -5.08 -12.10
CA GLU A 285 -24.92 -6.48 -12.04
C GLU A 285 -24.10 -7.22 -10.98
N GLU A 286 -24.51 -8.43 -10.61
CA GLU A 286 -23.89 -9.21 -9.54
C GLU A 286 -22.40 -9.51 -9.82
N GLN A 287 -22.06 -9.84 -11.08
CA GLN A 287 -20.69 -10.10 -11.52
C GLN A 287 -20.48 -9.63 -12.97
N PRO A 288 -20.23 -8.32 -13.16
CA PRO A 288 -20.06 -7.75 -14.49
C PRO A 288 -18.75 -8.22 -15.13
N ALA A 289 -18.81 -8.47 -16.43
CA ALA A 289 -17.62 -8.78 -17.23
C ALA A 289 -16.73 -7.55 -17.43
N TRP A 290 -15.44 -7.79 -17.65
CA TRP A 290 -14.49 -6.76 -18.03
C TRP A 290 -14.63 -6.41 -19.51
N ARG A 291 -14.69 -5.12 -19.81
CA ARG A 291 -14.70 -4.56 -21.16
C ARG A 291 -13.33 -3.94 -21.45
N PRO A 292 -12.66 -4.27 -22.57
CA PRO A 292 -11.39 -3.64 -22.92
C PRO A 292 -11.58 -2.13 -23.08
N LEU A 293 -10.55 -1.36 -22.71
CA LEU A 293 -10.52 0.06 -23.04
C LEU A 293 -10.35 0.25 -24.56
N PRO A 294 -10.83 1.37 -25.13
CA PRO A 294 -10.58 1.72 -26.53
C PRO A 294 -9.08 1.61 -26.87
N GLY A 295 -8.76 0.95 -27.98
CA GLY A 295 -7.37 0.72 -28.42
C GLY A 295 -6.65 -0.44 -27.71
N VAL A 296 -7.29 -1.16 -26.79
CA VAL A 296 -6.71 -2.36 -26.15
C VAL A 296 -7.21 -3.62 -26.83
N ASP A 297 -6.30 -4.30 -27.53
CA ASP A 297 -6.52 -5.66 -28.02
C ASP A 297 -6.30 -6.67 -26.89
N TRP A 298 -7.13 -7.70 -26.84
CA TRP A 298 -6.99 -8.76 -25.86
C TRP A 298 -7.28 -10.13 -26.47
N ARG A 299 -6.68 -11.17 -25.89
CA ARG A 299 -6.99 -12.58 -26.19
C ARG A 299 -6.67 -13.45 -24.99
N ILE A 300 -7.12 -14.70 -25.04
CA ILE A 300 -6.77 -15.71 -24.04
C ILE A 300 -5.90 -16.77 -24.69
N ARG A 301 -4.68 -16.96 -24.16
CA ARG A 301 -3.74 -17.99 -24.61
C ARG A 301 -3.36 -18.85 -23.40
N VAL A 302 -3.54 -20.17 -23.54
CA VAL A 302 -3.24 -21.14 -22.46
C VAL A 302 -3.95 -20.75 -21.14
N GLY A 303 -5.18 -20.25 -21.22
CA GLY A 303 -6.01 -19.86 -20.06
C GLY A 303 -5.59 -18.57 -19.35
N ALA A 304 -4.62 -17.82 -19.89
CA ALA A 304 -4.17 -16.54 -19.36
C ALA A 304 -4.50 -15.39 -20.33
N LEU A 305 -4.73 -14.21 -19.77
CA LEU A 305 -5.00 -12.99 -20.51
C LEU A 305 -3.71 -12.48 -21.17
N GLU A 306 -3.77 -12.21 -22.47
CA GLU A 306 -2.77 -11.46 -23.22
C GLU A 306 -3.37 -10.16 -23.72
N VAL A 307 -2.62 -9.08 -23.64
CA VAL A 307 -3.06 -7.75 -24.09
C VAL A 307 -2.03 -7.12 -25.01
N ARG A 308 -2.48 -6.33 -25.98
CA ARG A 308 -1.64 -5.47 -26.79
C ARG A 308 -2.30 -4.10 -26.83
N SER A 309 -1.56 -3.04 -26.51
CA SER A 309 -2.13 -1.70 -26.43
C SER A 309 -1.05 -0.64 -26.65
N PRO A 310 -1.44 0.58 -27.06
CA PRO A 310 -0.55 1.75 -27.09
C PRO A 310 0.00 2.14 -25.70
N HIS A 311 -0.55 1.60 -24.62
CA HIS A 311 -0.11 1.89 -23.25
C HIS A 311 1.16 1.10 -22.88
N LEU A 312 1.49 0.05 -23.64
CA LEU A 312 2.67 -0.79 -23.45
C LEU A 312 3.93 -0.11 -24.01
N ASN A 313 5.09 -0.56 -23.54
CA ASN A 313 6.37 -0.05 -24.04
C ASN A 313 6.61 -0.47 -25.50
N GLU A 314 6.19 -1.68 -25.85
CA GLU A 314 6.36 -2.28 -27.17
C GLU A 314 5.00 -2.60 -27.77
N ASP A 315 4.89 -2.51 -29.10
CA ASP A 315 3.74 -3.01 -29.85
C ASP A 315 3.79 -4.54 -29.96
N ALA A 316 3.69 -5.20 -28.82
CA ALA A 316 3.78 -6.64 -28.66
C ALA A 316 2.70 -7.15 -27.70
N TRP A 317 2.40 -8.44 -27.81
CA TRP A 317 1.49 -9.09 -26.86
C TRP A 317 2.17 -9.22 -25.50
N TRP A 318 1.62 -8.53 -24.51
CA TRP A 318 1.98 -8.67 -23.11
C TRP A 318 1.26 -9.86 -22.50
N HIS A 319 2.03 -10.78 -21.93
CA HIS A 319 1.52 -11.96 -21.25
C HIS A 319 1.23 -11.65 -19.78
N SER A 320 -0.04 -11.59 -19.40
CA SER A 320 -0.43 -11.46 -17.98
C SER A 320 -0.34 -12.80 -17.26
N GLN A 321 -0.26 -12.72 -15.93
CA GLN A 321 -0.50 -13.85 -15.03
C GLN A 321 -1.97 -13.94 -14.63
N ASP A 322 -2.84 -13.06 -15.13
CA ASP A 322 -4.27 -13.11 -14.84
C ASP A 322 -4.93 -14.20 -15.71
N ARG A 323 -5.55 -15.19 -15.06
CA ARG A 323 -6.36 -16.18 -15.77
C ARG A 323 -7.69 -15.56 -16.15
N ALA A 324 -8.16 -15.85 -17.35
CA ALA A 324 -9.41 -15.30 -17.84
C ALA A 324 -10.14 -16.26 -18.77
N GLU A 325 -11.45 -16.05 -18.89
CA GLU A 325 -12.33 -16.70 -19.86
C GLU A 325 -13.14 -15.63 -20.61
N PRO A 326 -13.45 -15.83 -21.91
CA PRO A 326 -14.25 -14.87 -22.66
C PRO A 326 -15.70 -14.88 -22.15
N ASP A 327 -16.35 -13.73 -22.14
CA ASP A 327 -17.76 -13.62 -21.71
C ASP A 327 -18.77 -13.88 -22.84
N GLY A 328 -18.28 -14.06 -24.08
CA GLY A 328 -19.10 -14.24 -25.28
C GLY A 328 -19.67 -12.96 -25.91
N ALA A 329 -19.46 -11.80 -25.28
CA ALA A 329 -19.98 -10.48 -25.67
C ALA A 329 -18.88 -9.44 -25.88
N GLY A 330 -17.65 -9.88 -26.22
CA GLY A 330 -16.50 -9.00 -26.48
C GLY A 330 -15.74 -8.56 -25.21
N GLY A 331 -16.04 -9.15 -24.06
CA GLY A 331 -15.33 -8.97 -22.81
C GLY A 331 -14.81 -10.28 -22.22
N PHE A 332 -14.35 -10.23 -20.97
CA PHE A 332 -13.82 -11.41 -20.28
C PHE A 332 -14.12 -11.40 -18.77
N ARG A 333 -14.06 -12.57 -18.14
CA ARG A 333 -14.12 -12.76 -16.69
C ARG A 333 -12.75 -13.17 -16.18
N LEU A 334 -12.32 -12.58 -15.05
CA LEU A 334 -11.06 -12.97 -14.40
C LEU A 334 -11.29 -14.14 -13.45
N LEU A 335 -10.37 -15.11 -13.50
CA LEU A 335 -10.38 -16.35 -12.70
C LEU A 335 -9.30 -16.36 -11.60
N GLY A 336 -8.72 -15.19 -11.30
CA GLY A 336 -7.60 -15.02 -10.37
C GLY A 336 -6.23 -15.22 -11.03
N ARG A 337 -5.16 -15.05 -10.27
CA ARG A 337 -3.81 -15.07 -10.83
C ARG A 337 -3.15 -16.45 -10.85
N ALA A 338 -2.37 -16.71 -11.90
CA ALA A 338 -1.58 -17.92 -12.09
C ALA A 338 -0.35 -17.95 -11.18
N ASP A 339 0.27 -16.81 -10.88
CA ASP A 339 1.44 -16.71 -9.98
C ASP A 339 1.06 -16.83 -8.49
N ARG A 340 -0.22 -16.63 -8.13
CA ARG A 340 -0.78 -16.96 -6.81
C ARG A 340 -1.14 -18.44 -6.69
N ILE A 341 -0.60 -19.30 -7.56
CA ILE A 341 -0.63 -20.75 -7.42
C ILE A 341 0.74 -21.19 -6.91
N VAL A 342 0.79 -21.61 -5.66
CA VAL A 342 2.03 -22.09 -5.04
C VAL A 342 2.10 -23.60 -5.07
N LYS A 343 3.32 -24.15 -5.16
CA LYS A 343 3.56 -25.59 -5.03
C LYS A 343 3.86 -25.93 -3.57
N VAL A 344 3.01 -26.74 -2.94
CA VAL A 344 3.20 -27.24 -1.57
C VAL A 344 3.22 -28.76 -1.62
N GLU A 345 4.37 -29.37 -1.30
CA GLU A 345 4.55 -30.84 -1.27
C GLU A 345 3.96 -31.50 -2.53
N GLU A 346 4.43 -31.04 -3.69
CA GLU A 346 4.02 -31.51 -5.02
C GLU A 346 2.61 -31.11 -5.50
N ARG A 347 1.81 -30.44 -4.66
CA ARG A 347 0.46 -29.99 -5.03
C ARG A 347 0.40 -28.51 -5.38
N ARG A 348 -0.35 -28.18 -6.43
CA ARG A 348 -0.64 -26.79 -6.82
C ARG A 348 -1.81 -26.27 -6.01
N VAL A 349 -1.58 -25.22 -5.22
CA VAL A 349 -2.57 -24.60 -4.33
C VAL A 349 -2.81 -23.17 -4.81
N SER A 350 -4.05 -22.86 -5.19
CA SER A 350 -4.46 -21.48 -5.47
C SER A 350 -4.70 -20.76 -4.15
N LEU A 351 -3.88 -19.75 -3.85
CA LEU A 351 -4.04 -18.92 -2.65
C LEU A 351 -5.40 -18.20 -2.66
N ASP A 352 -5.84 -17.71 -3.83
CA ASP A 352 -7.13 -17.04 -4.00
C ASP A 352 -8.33 -17.96 -3.71
N ALA A 353 -8.23 -19.24 -4.10
CA ALA A 353 -9.27 -20.22 -3.78
C ALA A 353 -9.33 -20.51 -2.27
N LEU A 354 -8.16 -20.62 -1.62
CA LEU A 354 -8.06 -20.84 -0.20
C LEU A 354 -8.59 -19.64 0.60
N GLU A 355 -8.27 -18.42 0.17
CA GLU A 355 -8.82 -17.17 0.74
C GLU A 355 -10.35 -17.14 0.66
N ARG A 356 -10.94 -17.43 -0.51
CA ARG A 356 -12.40 -17.50 -0.68
C ARG A 356 -13.06 -18.55 0.23
N GLN A 357 -12.41 -19.68 0.44
CA GLN A 357 -12.91 -20.72 1.36
C GLN A 357 -12.79 -20.30 2.83
N ILE A 358 -11.74 -19.58 3.21
CA ILE A 358 -11.61 -19.03 4.58
C ILE A 358 -12.67 -17.94 4.80
N LEU A 359 -12.89 -17.07 3.81
CA LEU A 359 -13.90 -16.01 3.85
C LEU A 359 -15.34 -16.51 3.99
N SER A 360 -15.64 -17.74 3.56
CA SER A 360 -16.99 -18.31 3.73
C SER A 360 -17.28 -18.81 5.15
N HIS A 361 -16.29 -18.79 6.05
CA HIS A 361 -16.50 -19.16 7.44
C HIS A 361 -17.21 -18.01 8.21
N PRO A 362 -18.30 -18.27 8.97
CA PRO A 362 -19.14 -17.22 9.57
C PRO A 362 -18.42 -16.23 10.51
N SER A 363 -17.30 -16.65 11.11
CA SER A 363 -16.51 -15.81 12.02
C SER A 363 -15.47 -14.92 11.32
N VAL A 364 -15.29 -15.03 10.00
CA VAL A 364 -14.24 -14.35 9.24
C VAL A 364 -14.81 -13.15 8.48
N LYS A 365 -14.11 -12.01 8.57
CA LYS A 365 -14.40 -10.75 7.87
C LYS A 365 -13.52 -10.56 6.63
N ASP A 366 -12.23 -10.82 6.75
CA ASP A 366 -11.27 -10.76 5.65
C ASP A 366 -10.18 -11.83 5.87
N ALA A 367 -9.54 -12.29 4.80
CA ALA A 367 -8.47 -13.26 4.88
C ALA A 367 -7.45 -13.09 3.76
N ARG A 368 -6.17 -13.27 4.08
CA ARG A 368 -5.10 -13.41 3.09
C ARG A 368 -4.24 -14.61 3.39
N VAL A 369 -3.91 -15.35 2.33
CA VAL A 369 -3.04 -16.52 2.39
C VAL A 369 -1.75 -16.20 1.65
N LEU A 370 -0.64 -16.62 2.25
CA LEU A 370 0.71 -16.49 1.72
C LEU A 370 1.50 -17.76 1.97
N LEU A 371 2.55 -17.94 1.18
CA LEU A 371 3.54 -18.99 1.41
C LEU A 371 4.72 -18.39 2.17
N LEU A 372 4.98 -18.86 3.39
CA LEU A 372 6.16 -18.44 4.15
C LEU A 372 7.36 -19.27 3.71
N GLY A 373 8.44 -18.59 3.33
CA GLY A 373 9.73 -19.20 3.02
C GLY A 373 10.47 -19.73 4.27
N GLY A 374 11.47 -20.59 4.06
CA GLY A 374 12.29 -21.22 5.10
C GLY A 374 12.77 -22.61 4.67
N ALA A 375 13.34 -23.40 5.60
CA ALA A 375 13.79 -24.77 5.34
C ALA A 375 12.69 -25.68 4.76
N ARG A 376 11.42 -25.39 5.08
CA ARG A 376 10.23 -25.92 4.40
C ARG A 376 9.21 -24.81 4.19
N SER A 377 8.79 -24.63 2.95
CA SER A 377 7.74 -23.65 2.60
C SER A 377 6.41 -24.05 3.25
N THR A 378 5.76 -23.11 3.92
CA THR A 378 4.56 -23.40 4.71
C THR A 378 3.45 -22.39 4.41
N LEU A 379 2.24 -22.88 4.12
CA LEU A 379 1.07 -22.01 3.96
C LEU A 379 0.69 -21.35 5.29
N ALA A 380 0.43 -20.05 5.20
CA ALA A 380 0.00 -19.23 6.30
C ALA A 380 -1.24 -18.42 5.93
N ALA A 381 -2.08 -18.12 6.91
CA ALA A 381 -3.27 -17.31 6.75
C ALA A 381 -3.29 -16.17 7.79
N VAL A 382 -3.54 -14.96 7.32
CA VAL A 382 -3.87 -13.78 8.12
C VAL A 382 -5.37 -13.57 8.02
N VAL A 383 -6.04 -13.55 9.16
CA VAL A 383 -7.50 -13.56 9.26
C VAL A 383 -7.95 -12.36 10.08
N VAL A 384 -8.89 -11.61 9.54
CA VAL A 384 -9.64 -10.57 10.25
C VAL A 384 -10.96 -11.19 10.69
N MET A 385 -11.28 -11.05 11.97
CA MET A 385 -12.51 -11.58 12.55
C MET A 385 -13.67 -10.61 12.35
N ASN A 386 -14.91 -11.12 12.29
CA ASN A 386 -16.11 -10.28 12.28
C ASN A 386 -16.23 -9.49 13.60
N ASP A 387 -16.93 -8.36 13.58
CA ASP A 387 -16.97 -7.40 14.70
C ASP A 387 -17.56 -7.99 16.01
N ASN A 388 -18.30 -9.11 15.90
CA ASN A 388 -18.82 -9.89 17.03
C ASN A 388 -17.83 -10.92 17.60
N ALA A 389 -16.62 -11.01 17.05
CA ALA A 389 -15.57 -11.94 17.43
C ALA A 389 -14.28 -11.16 17.72
N HIS A 390 -13.99 -10.94 19.00
CA HIS A 390 -12.70 -10.35 19.40
C HIS A 390 -11.55 -11.29 19.03
N VAL A 391 -10.40 -10.73 18.64
CA VAL A 391 -9.17 -11.52 18.49
C VAL A 391 -8.86 -12.12 19.86
N PRO A 392 -8.89 -13.45 20.06
CA PRO A 392 -8.74 -13.99 21.40
C PRO A 392 -7.35 -13.68 21.94
N ASP A 393 -7.23 -13.12 23.14
CA ASP A 393 -5.92 -12.94 23.79
C ASP A 393 -5.33 -14.26 24.30
N ASP A 394 -6.20 -15.23 24.62
CA ASP A 394 -5.81 -16.55 25.10
C ASP A 394 -5.25 -17.44 23.96
N PRO A 395 -4.00 -17.96 24.09
CA PRO A 395 -3.44 -18.95 23.18
C PRO A 395 -4.28 -20.23 22.99
N SER A 396 -5.07 -20.64 23.98
CA SER A 396 -5.98 -21.79 23.88
C SER A 396 -7.12 -21.51 22.88
N MET A 397 -7.72 -20.33 22.97
CA MET A 397 -8.80 -19.89 22.08
C MET A 397 -8.31 -19.65 20.66
N ARG A 398 -7.11 -19.06 20.48
CA ARG A 398 -6.49 -18.93 19.15
C ARG A 398 -6.28 -20.29 18.48
N ARG A 399 -5.86 -21.31 19.25
CA ARG A 399 -5.70 -22.68 18.76
C ARG A 399 -7.04 -23.30 18.37
N ALA A 400 -8.07 -23.16 19.20
CA ALA A 400 -9.42 -23.66 18.89
C ALA A 400 -9.98 -23.03 17.60
N LEU A 401 -9.79 -21.72 17.42
CA LEU A 401 -10.19 -21.00 16.22
C LEU A 401 -9.43 -21.46 14.97
N SER A 402 -8.10 -21.60 15.07
CA SER A 402 -7.26 -22.14 13.98
C SER A 402 -7.69 -23.55 13.58
N GLN A 403 -8.07 -24.39 14.56
CA GLN A 403 -8.62 -25.72 14.31
C GLN A 403 -10.02 -25.68 13.67
N SER A 404 -10.88 -24.73 14.07
CA SER A 404 -12.19 -24.53 13.43
C SER A 404 -12.03 -24.17 11.95
N LEU A 405 -11.17 -23.21 11.63
CA LEU A 405 -10.89 -22.80 10.25
C LEU A 405 -10.24 -23.94 9.45
N SER A 406 -9.31 -24.69 10.05
CA SER A 406 -8.70 -25.85 9.40
C SER A 406 -9.71 -26.98 9.12
N ARG A 407 -10.71 -27.17 10.00
CA ARG A 407 -11.83 -28.11 9.79
C ARG A 407 -12.76 -27.64 8.69
N HIS A 408 -13.09 -26.35 8.64
CA HIS A 408 -13.88 -25.75 7.56
C HIS A 408 -13.26 -25.99 6.18
N LEU A 409 -11.93 -25.88 6.09
CA LEU A 409 -11.19 -26.17 4.86
C LEU A 409 -11.10 -27.67 4.53
N ALA A 410 -11.29 -28.57 5.51
CA ALA A 410 -11.07 -30.01 5.33
C ALA A 410 -11.98 -30.65 4.28
N GLY A 411 -13.17 -30.08 4.03
CA GLY A 411 -14.09 -30.60 3.01
C GLY A 411 -13.65 -30.32 1.58
N HIS A 412 -12.71 -29.39 1.37
CA HIS A 412 -12.29 -28.93 0.03
C HIS A 412 -10.77 -28.89 -0.16
N GLN A 413 -10.00 -29.12 0.91
CA GLN A 413 -8.55 -29.02 0.93
C GLN A 413 -7.96 -30.17 1.72
N ASP A 414 -6.99 -30.84 1.11
CA ASP A 414 -6.22 -31.88 1.77
C ASP A 414 -5.35 -31.32 2.89
N ALA A 415 -4.93 -32.18 3.82
CA ALA A 415 -4.19 -31.74 5.01
C ALA A 415 -2.92 -30.94 4.70
N VAL A 416 -2.28 -31.23 3.56
CA VAL A 416 -1.05 -30.58 3.12
C VAL A 416 -1.27 -29.23 2.43
N THR A 417 -2.46 -28.97 1.90
CA THR A 417 -2.81 -27.71 1.20
C THR A 417 -3.55 -26.71 2.11
N ARG A 418 -3.70 -27.03 3.40
CA ARG A 418 -4.27 -26.13 4.41
C ARG A 418 -3.20 -25.24 5.05
N PRO A 419 -3.55 -24.00 5.47
CA PRO A 419 -2.64 -23.16 6.22
C PRO A 419 -2.25 -23.83 7.55
N ARG A 420 -0.96 -23.86 7.85
CA ARG A 420 -0.43 -24.37 9.13
C ARG A 420 -0.14 -23.27 10.13
N ARG A 421 0.09 -22.04 9.64
CA ARG A 421 0.29 -20.87 10.49
C ARG A 421 -0.88 -19.91 10.34
N TRP A 422 -1.39 -19.44 11.47
CA TRP A 422 -2.53 -18.54 11.53
C TRP A 422 -2.14 -17.28 12.31
N ARG A 423 -2.55 -16.13 11.78
CA ARG A 423 -2.49 -14.83 12.47
C ARG A 423 -3.87 -14.21 12.45
N PHE A 424 -4.34 -13.79 13.61
CA PHE A 424 -5.61 -13.11 13.78
C PHE A 424 -5.31 -11.65 14.07
N VAL A 425 -5.83 -10.74 13.25
CA VAL A 425 -5.54 -9.30 13.33
C VAL A 425 -6.84 -8.51 13.29
N ALA A 426 -6.83 -7.31 13.89
CA ALA A 426 -7.98 -6.40 13.83
C ALA A 426 -8.22 -5.87 12.39
N SER A 427 -7.16 -5.73 11.60
CA SER A 427 -7.23 -5.32 10.19
C SER A 427 -6.00 -5.80 9.43
N LEU A 428 -6.16 -6.08 8.13
CA LEU A 428 -5.00 -6.39 7.26
C LEU A 428 -4.07 -5.17 7.14
N PRO A 429 -2.74 -5.38 7.16
CA PRO A 429 -1.77 -4.31 6.98
C PRO A 429 -1.86 -3.78 5.54
N VAL A 430 -2.06 -2.47 5.40
CA VAL A 430 -2.07 -1.78 4.10
C VAL A 430 -0.89 -0.81 4.03
N ASN A 431 -0.26 -0.70 2.88
CA ASN A 431 0.76 0.32 2.63
C ASN A 431 0.13 1.71 2.44
N ALA A 432 0.96 2.75 2.24
CA ALA A 432 0.52 4.12 1.97
C ALA A 432 -0.43 4.24 0.75
N GLN A 433 -0.41 3.24 -0.14
CA GLN A 433 -1.23 3.14 -1.35
C GLN A 433 -2.58 2.41 -1.11
N GLY A 434 -2.86 1.98 0.13
CA GLY A 434 -4.04 1.20 0.47
C GLY A 434 -4.00 -0.26 0.00
N LYS A 435 -2.83 -0.76 -0.45
CA LYS A 435 -2.66 -2.16 -0.89
C LYS A 435 -2.15 -3.02 0.25
N VAL A 436 -2.70 -4.23 0.36
CA VAL A 436 -2.13 -5.29 1.20
C VAL A 436 -0.96 -5.91 0.44
N THR A 437 0.25 -5.84 1.01
CA THR A 437 1.47 -6.33 0.36
C THR A 437 1.93 -7.65 0.98
N GLU A 438 2.64 -8.48 0.20
CA GLU A 438 3.24 -9.72 0.69
C GLU A 438 4.25 -9.46 1.80
N ALA A 439 5.05 -8.39 1.69
CA ALA A 439 5.98 -7.96 2.73
C ALA A 439 5.25 -7.62 4.05
N GLY A 440 4.15 -6.86 3.97
CA GLY A 440 3.34 -6.51 5.15
C GLY A 440 2.69 -7.73 5.81
N LEU A 441 2.20 -8.68 5.01
CA LEU A 441 1.65 -9.93 5.53
C LEU A 441 2.73 -10.83 6.14
N THR A 442 3.90 -10.92 5.50
CA THR A 442 5.04 -11.73 5.97
C THR A 442 5.58 -11.20 7.29
N ALA A 443 5.60 -9.87 7.47
CA ALA A 443 6.03 -9.24 8.70
C ALA A 443 5.24 -9.71 9.93
N LEU A 444 3.94 -10.03 9.79
CA LEU A 444 3.10 -10.54 10.88
C LEU A 444 3.53 -11.93 11.39
N PHE A 445 4.34 -12.67 10.63
CA PHE A 445 4.85 -13.99 11.02
C PHE A 445 6.30 -13.96 11.47
N ARG A 446 6.94 -12.79 11.50
CA ARG A 446 8.27 -12.64 12.09
C ARG A 446 8.20 -12.99 13.58
N PRO A 447 9.21 -13.70 14.10
CA PRO A 447 9.26 -14.00 15.53
C PRO A 447 9.46 -12.70 16.32
N GLU A 448 8.65 -12.49 17.36
CA GLU A 448 8.79 -11.37 18.30
C GLU A 448 9.81 -11.68 19.41
N ARG A 449 10.13 -12.95 19.59
CA ARG A 449 11.14 -13.44 20.54
C ARG A 449 12.01 -14.53 19.92
N PRO A 450 13.29 -14.61 20.30
CA PRO A 450 14.19 -15.68 19.87
C PRO A 450 13.73 -17.04 20.40
N ALA A 451 14.17 -18.10 19.74
CA ALA A 451 13.98 -19.46 20.24
C ALA A 451 14.76 -19.63 21.55
N ALA A 452 14.10 -20.15 22.58
CA ALA A 452 14.69 -20.38 23.89
C ALA A 452 15.38 -21.74 23.96
N HIS A 453 16.72 -21.74 24.05
CA HIS A 453 17.50 -22.94 24.30
C HIS A 453 17.84 -23.04 25.78
N TRP A 454 17.01 -23.77 26.53
CA TRP A 454 17.19 -23.92 27.97
C TRP A 454 18.44 -24.74 28.30
N ILE A 455 19.32 -24.16 29.10
CA ILE A 455 20.54 -24.79 29.62
C ILE A 455 20.27 -25.37 31.02
N LEU A 456 19.51 -24.64 31.84
CA LEU A 456 19.20 -25.01 33.21
C LEU A 456 17.77 -24.60 33.55
N ARG A 457 17.02 -25.48 34.24
CA ARG A 457 15.68 -25.22 34.77
C ARG A 457 15.55 -25.86 36.14
N GLU A 458 15.72 -25.06 37.19
CA GLU A 458 15.51 -25.44 38.58
C GLU A 458 14.31 -24.66 39.16
N ALA A 459 13.95 -24.91 40.42
CA ALA A 459 12.76 -24.32 41.04
C ALA A 459 12.83 -22.78 41.16
N THR A 460 14.02 -22.23 41.36
CA THR A 460 14.24 -20.79 41.57
C THR A 460 15.34 -20.21 40.68
N HIS A 461 15.96 -21.02 39.83
CA HIS A 461 17.03 -20.57 38.94
C HIS A 461 16.89 -21.20 37.56
N ALA A 462 17.10 -20.40 36.51
CA ALA A 462 17.05 -20.89 35.14
C ALA A 462 18.05 -20.16 34.25
N LYS A 463 18.57 -20.86 33.25
CA LYS A 463 19.50 -20.32 32.26
C LYS A 463 19.05 -20.69 30.86
N VAL A 464 19.05 -19.72 29.96
CA VAL A 464 18.61 -19.90 28.58
C VAL A 464 19.51 -19.15 27.62
N GLU A 465 19.86 -19.80 26.52
CA GLU A 465 20.51 -19.18 25.37
C GLU A 465 19.49 -18.75 24.33
N LEU A 466 19.65 -17.52 23.85
CA LEU A 466 18.75 -16.84 22.92
C LEU A 466 19.58 -16.35 21.71
N PRO A 467 19.61 -17.10 20.61
CA PRO A 467 20.22 -16.63 19.37
C PRO A 467 19.38 -15.49 18.78
N LEU A 468 20.00 -14.35 18.55
CA LEU A 468 19.35 -13.15 18.03
C LEU A 468 19.33 -13.15 16.51
N ASP A 469 18.39 -13.88 15.92
CA ASP A 469 18.22 -13.91 14.47
C ASP A 469 17.84 -12.53 13.92
N ALA A 470 18.44 -12.13 12.79
CA ALA A 470 18.18 -10.82 12.16
C ALA A 470 16.73 -10.63 11.71
N SER A 471 15.95 -11.71 11.58
CA SER A 471 14.53 -11.68 11.23
C SER A 471 13.60 -11.37 12.41
N LEU A 472 14.13 -11.22 13.64
CA LEU A 472 13.33 -10.86 14.81
C LEU A 472 12.69 -9.48 14.64
N ALA A 473 11.38 -9.40 14.88
CA ALA A 473 10.60 -8.17 14.69
C ALA A 473 11.08 -7.01 15.57
N VAL A 474 11.73 -7.29 16.71
CA VAL A 474 12.19 -6.26 17.66
C VAL A 474 13.32 -5.39 17.12
N PHE A 475 13.98 -5.79 16.04
CA PHE A 475 15.03 -4.99 15.40
C PHE A 475 14.46 -3.91 14.48
N ASP A 476 13.18 -3.98 14.12
CA ASP A 476 12.52 -2.98 13.30
C ASP A 476 11.95 -1.83 14.14
N GLY A 477 12.06 -0.60 13.63
CA GLY A 477 11.34 0.58 14.14
C GLY A 477 11.90 1.27 15.39
N HIS A 478 12.78 0.64 16.16
CA HIS A 478 13.29 1.24 17.42
C HIS A 478 14.56 2.07 17.21
N PHE A 479 15.44 1.66 16.29
CA PHE A 479 16.71 2.33 16.04
C PHE A 479 17.03 2.34 14.53
N PRO A 480 16.54 3.34 13.77
CA PRO A 480 16.61 3.35 12.30
C PRO A 480 18.03 3.33 11.73
N GLN A 481 19.02 3.73 12.51
CA GLN A 481 20.42 3.85 12.09
C GLN A 481 21.26 2.60 12.44
N ALA A 482 20.76 1.72 13.31
CA ALA A 482 21.45 0.49 13.69
C ALA A 482 20.45 -0.51 14.31
N ALA A 483 20.34 -1.72 13.73
CA ALA A 483 19.54 -2.80 14.29
C ALA A 483 20.12 -3.26 15.63
N ILE A 484 19.43 -2.95 16.73
CA ILE A 484 19.86 -3.28 18.09
C ILE A 484 18.71 -3.81 18.93
N LEU A 485 18.99 -4.68 19.90
CA LEU A 485 17.97 -5.29 20.75
C LEU A 485 17.45 -4.26 21.77
N PRO A 486 16.18 -3.81 21.69
CA PRO A 486 15.67 -2.79 22.59
C PRO A 486 15.60 -3.27 24.04
N GLY A 487 15.86 -2.36 24.98
CA GLY A 487 15.82 -2.68 26.41
C GLY A 487 14.44 -3.16 26.89
N VAL A 488 13.37 -2.63 26.29
CA VAL A 488 11.99 -3.06 26.57
C VAL A 488 11.74 -4.51 26.16
N ALA A 489 12.30 -4.96 25.03
CA ALA A 489 12.21 -6.36 24.59
C ALA A 489 12.99 -7.28 25.54
N GLN A 490 14.17 -6.86 26.00
CA GLN A 490 14.96 -7.64 26.98
C GLN A 490 14.19 -7.84 28.29
N LEU A 491 13.54 -6.79 28.80
CA LEU A 491 12.73 -6.90 30.00
C LEU A 491 11.53 -7.85 29.79
N ASP A 492 10.78 -7.62 28.71
CA ASP A 492 9.60 -8.43 28.39
C ASP A 492 9.95 -9.91 28.23
N TRP A 493 11.01 -10.23 27.48
CA TRP A 493 11.48 -11.60 27.32
C TRP A 493 11.90 -12.24 28.65
N ALA A 494 12.57 -11.50 29.54
CA ALA A 494 12.93 -12.03 30.86
C ALA A 494 11.71 -12.39 31.70
N VAL A 495 10.67 -11.56 31.69
CA VAL A 495 9.42 -11.83 32.43
C VAL A 495 8.65 -12.98 31.81
N GLN A 496 8.51 -13.01 30.48
CA GLN A 496 7.81 -14.10 29.79
C GLN A 496 8.50 -15.44 30.00
N LEU A 497 9.82 -15.51 29.81
CA LEU A 497 10.59 -16.74 30.00
C LEU A 497 10.61 -17.17 31.47
N ALA A 498 10.65 -16.25 32.42
CA ALA A 498 10.50 -16.57 33.85
C ALA A 498 9.13 -17.20 34.14
N ARG A 499 8.05 -16.71 33.53
CA ARG A 499 6.70 -17.29 33.67
C ARG A 499 6.54 -18.66 33.02
N GLU A 500 7.40 -19.01 32.06
CA GLU A 500 7.43 -20.37 31.48
C GLU A 500 8.04 -21.40 32.44
N VAL A 501 8.82 -20.97 33.45
CA VAL A 501 9.62 -21.86 34.31
C VAL A 501 9.34 -21.71 35.81
N PHE A 502 8.84 -20.56 36.26
CA PHE A 502 8.50 -20.29 37.65
C PHE A 502 7.04 -19.85 37.78
N ALA A 503 6.48 -20.02 38.98
CA ALA A 503 5.15 -19.50 39.35
C ALA A 503 5.21 -17.99 39.64
N VAL A 504 5.61 -17.18 38.65
CA VAL A 504 5.65 -15.72 38.78
C VAL A 504 4.23 -15.16 38.68
N PRO A 505 3.77 -14.34 39.64
CA PRO A 505 2.45 -13.72 39.60
C PRO A 505 2.23 -12.83 38.36
N ARG A 506 0.94 -12.61 38.02
CA ARG A 506 0.56 -11.82 36.83
C ARG A 506 0.75 -10.32 37.02
N GLN A 507 0.55 -9.79 38.23
CA GLN A 507 0.59 -8.35 38.48
C GLN A 507 2.04 -7.88 38.66
N PHE A 508 2.49 -7.02 37.75
CA PHE A 508 3.72 -6.25 37.90
C PHE A 508 3.47 -5.13 38.93
N LEU A 509 4.32 -5.02 39.95
CA LEU A 509 4.23 -3.93 40.92
C LEU A 509 5.21 -2.81 40.60
N ARG A 510 6.51 -3.14 40.49
CA ARG A 510 7.56 -2.13 40.27
C ARG A 510 8.85 -2.75 39.72
N MET A 511 9.67 -1.88 39.15
CA MET A 511 11.06 -2.14 38.81
C MET A 511 11.96 -1.61 39.92
N GLU A 512 12.79 -2.44 40.55
CA GLU A 512 13.74 -1.98 41.58
C GLU A 512 15.10 -1.62 41.00
N ALA A 513 15.52 -2.30 39.94
CA ALA A 513 16.77 -2.01 39.26
C ALA A 513 16.66 -2.39 37.79
N LEU A 514 17.20 -1.56 36.91
CA LEU A 514 17.35 -1.87 35.50
C LEU A 514 18.60 -1.16 34.97
N LYS A 515 19.53 -1.93 34.39
CA LYS A 515 20.78 -1.41 33.84
C LYS A 515 20.99 -1.98 32.45
N PHE A 516 21.24 -1.11 31.48
CA PHE A 516 21.68 -1.47 30.13
C PHE A 516 23.14 -1.06 29.98
N GLN A 517 24.01 -2.04 29.78
CA GLN A 517 25.46 -1.89 29.81
C GLN A 517 26.07 -2.00 28.42
N ARG A 518 25.51 -2.89 27.59
CA ARG A 518 26.01 -3.15 26.24
C ARG A 518 24.88 -3.52 25.30
N VAL A 519 25.00 -3.02 24.09
CA VAL A 519 24.05 -3.29 23.01
C VAL A 519 24.24 -4.72 22.49
N ALA A 520 23.15 -5.47 22.34
CA ALA A 520 23.14 -6.73 21.61
C ALA A 520 22.62 -6.50 20.18
N ARG A 521 23.20 -7.19 19.20
CA ARG A 521 22.98 -7.01 17.77
C ARG A 521 22.47 -8.30 17.12
N PRO A 522 21.87 -8.22 15.92
CA PRO A 522 21.60 -9.40 15.11
C PRO A 522 22.84 -10.28 14.93
N GLY A 523 22.67 -11.59 15.10
CA GLY A 523 23.74 -12.59 15.06
C GLY A 523 24.36 -12.93 16.42
N ASP A 524 24.16 -12.10 17.45
CA ASP A 524 24.65 -12.41 18.80
C ASP A 524 23.88 -13.61 19.39
N VAL A 525 24.54 -14.37 20.26
CA VAL A 525 23.87 -15.35 21.14
C VAL A 525 23.94 -14.81 22.56
N VAL A 526 22.79 -14.41 23.10
CA VAL A 526 22.70 -13.88 24.46
C VAL A 526 22.24 -14.96 25.42
N ARG A 527 22.94 -15.10 26.55
CA ARG A 527 22.54 -15.94 27.67
C ARG A 527 21.79 -15.10 28.69
N LEU A 528 20.61 -15.57 29.06
CA LEU A 528 19.77 -15.00 30.09
C LEU A 528 19.78 -15.92 31.32
N ASP A 529 20.27 -15.37 32.43
CA ASP A 529 20.18 -15.97 33.76
C ASP A 529 18.97 -15.36 34.49
N LEU A 530 18.09 -16.22 35.02
CA LEU A 530 16.89 -15.86 35.77
C LEU A 530 16.95 -16.44 37.18
N GLU A 531 16.63 -15.62 38.18
CA GLU A 531 16.56 -16.03 39.58
C GLU A 531 15.25 -15.53 40.20
N TRP A 532 14.46 -16.45 40.74
CA TRP A 532 13.15 -16.19 41.32
C TRP A 532 13.20 -16.31 42.84
N HIS A 533 12.78 -15.26 43.53
CA HIS A 533 12.65 -15.20 44.98
C HIS A 533 11.17 -15.16 45.38
N PRO A 534 10.53 -16.32 45.61
CA PRO A 534 9.08 -16.39 45.88
C PRO A 534 8.67 -15.58 47.11
N GLU A 535 9.45 -15.65 48.20
CA GLU A 535 9.21 -14.92 49.46
C GLU A 535 9.14 -13.39 49.29
N ARG A 536 9.76 -12.87 48.23
CA ARG A 536 9.81 -11.43 47.93
C ARG A 536 9.04 -11.08 46.66
N GLY A 537 8.39 -12.04 46.02
CA GLY A 537 7.77 -11.86 44.71
C GLY A 537 8.73 -11.28 43.66
N THR A 538 10.03 -11.57 43.76
CA THR A 538 11.06 -10.82 43.02
C THR A 538 11.75 -11.69 41.97
N LEU A 539 11.78 -11.22 40.73
CA LEU A 539 12.56 -11.78 39.63
C LEU A 539 13.83 -10.95 39.42
N VAL A 540 15.00 -11.59 39.49
CA VAL A 540 16.29 -11.01 39.07
C VAL A 540 16.67 -11.62 37.74
N PHE A 541 17.13 -10.80 36.79
CA PHE A 541 17.60 -11.27 35.50
C PHE A 541 18.91 -10.63 35.09
N ARG A 542 19.71 -11.36 34.31
CA ARG A 542 20.96 -10.87 33.71
C ARG A 542 21.15 -11.45 32.31
N TYR A 543 21.43 -10.57 31.35
CA TYR A 543 21.83 -10.88 29.99
C TYR A 543 23.35 -10.77 29.82
N THR A 544 23.97 -11.79 29.26
CA THR A 544 25.41 -11.84 28.94
C THR A 544 25.64 -12.45 27.56
N SER A 545 26.77 -12.17 26.93
CA SER A 545 27.24 -12.87 25.73
C SER A 545 28.75 -13.01 25.75
N VAL A 546 29.35 -13.49 24.66
CA VAL A 546 30.80 -13.45 24.42
C VAL A 546 31.36 -12.02 24.46
N HIS A 547 30.50 -11.02 24.25
CA HIS A 547 30.83 -9.61 24.37
C HIS A 547 30.62 -9.07 25.79
N GLY A 548 30.35 -9.90 26.80
CA GLY A 548 30.17 -9.47 28.18
C GLY A 548 28.72 -9.13 28.56
N PRO A 549 28.49 -8.38 29.66
CA PRO A 549 27.15 -8.13 30.18
C PRO A 549 26.40 -7.08 29.36
N HIS A 550 25.16 -7.38 29.01
CA HIS A 550 24.29 -6.53 28.19
C HIS A 550 23.27 -5.78 29.02
N ALA A 551 22.52 -6.50 29.86
CA ALA A 551 21.52 -5.91 30.74
C ALA A 551 21.36 -6.72 32.01
N SER A 552 20.85 -6.07 33.06
CA SER A 552 20.37 -6.75 34.25
C SER A 552 19.27 -5.96 34.91
N GLY A 553 18.38 -6.65 35.62
CA GLY A 553 17.30 -6.00 36.32
C GLY A 553 16.68 -6.84 37.42
N ARG A 554 15.84 -6.17 38.20
CA ARG A 554 15.07 -6.74 39.29
C ARG A 554 13.64 -6.21 39.25
N VAL A 555 12.70 -7.13 39.14
CA VAL A 555 11.27 -6.86 38.97
C VAL A 555 10.50 -7.47 40.13
N VAL A 556 9.54 -6.74 40.67
CA VAL A 556 8.68 -7.20 41.78
C VAL A 556 7.26 -7.41 41.27
N PHE A 557 6.68 -8.54 41.66
CA PHE A 557 5.35 -8.98 41.32
C PHE A 557 4.54 -9.27 42.58
N ALA A 558 3.21 -9.22 42.45
CA ALA A 558 2.28 -9.68 43.47
C ALA A 558 1.12 -10.45 42.83
N ASP A 559 0.42 -11.21 43.66
CA ASP A 559 -0.87 -11.78 43.26
C ASP A 559 -1.90 -10.66 43.14
N ALA A 560 -2.84 -10.83 42.20
CA ALA A 560 -3.94 -9.88 42.05
C ALA A 560 -4.83 -9.97 43.29
N GLU A 561 -5.10 -8.84 43.94
CA GLU A 561 -6.08 -8.74 45.03
C GLU A 561 -7.49 -9.17 44.59
#